data_AF-A0A373W5W5-F1
#
_entry.id   AF-A0A373W5W5-F1
#
_cell.length_a   1.000
_cell.length_b   1.000
_cell.length_c   1.000
_cell.angle_alpha   90.00
_cell.angle_beta   90.00
_cell.angle_gamma   90.00
#
_symmetry.space_group_name_H-M   'P 1'
#
loop_
_entity.id
_entity.type
_entity.pdbx_description
1 polymer ?
#
loop_
_entity_poly.entity_id
_entity_poly.type
_entity_poly.pdbx_seq_one_letter_code
_entity_poly.pdbx_strand_id
1 'polypeptide(L)'
;MKKTRKIITYTLIMLSLIILYSGNTYAAKKVKNIQSYVWVKDKIVIGKGNRASLKQYGFYTVYSKKNKLESSNPKIATVNKYGLVKGKKTGTVVITKYKTDKQGRKIILKKCKVTIKKKIPIDDKFTYTVKTDETGADYISDLRYIGCETDVTIPAYINGIPVKKLDDSVFLTSKKSKDKFSGISVSEDIEKLYIEDGITCVQCIVWPLENIKEIRLPETLETLDGLKFGGCGKLKKLNFEVIYRFGIIPDGMFSSALDLDKPLVIPGNVKTIGRYAFDGAGVKKVILEEGVEIIDQGAFSSSDVTKIEIPESMKIIGELAFQNCKLKTVTIKSGDIRVGTTAFDKNVKVIYK
;
A
#
# COMPACT_ATOMS: atom_id res chain seq x y z
N MET A 1 -10.99 -35.34 -41.89
CA MET A 1 -9.70 -34.83 -42.42
C MET A 1 -9.40 -33.46 -41.79
N LYS A 2 -8.11 -33.22 -41.51
CA LYS A 2 -7.53 -32.32 -40.49
C LYS A 2 -8.04 -30.87 -40.50
N LYS A 3 -8.62 -30.42 -39.36
CA LYS A 3 -8.69 -28.99 -38.97
C LYS A 3 -7.50 -28.70 -38.05
N THR A 4 -6.60 -27.84 -38.50
CA THR A 4 -5.37 -27.44 -37.81
C THR A 4 -5.71 -26.56 -36.60
N ARG A 5 -5.63 -27.12 -35.38
CA ARG A 5 -5.70 -26.37 -34.12
C ARG A 5 -4.39 -25.61 -33.90
N LYS A 6 -4.41 -24.28 -33.92
CA LYS A 6 -3.34 -23.45 -33.34
C LYS A 6 -3.58 -23.36 -31.84
N ILE A 7 -2.80 -24.12 -31.09
CA ILE A 7 -2.71 -24.03 -29.63
C ILE A 7 -1.58 -23.04 -29.36
N ILE A 8 -1.91 -21.85 -28.84
CA ILE A 8 -0.93 -20.92 -28.28
C ILE A 8 -0.93 -21.17 -26.77
N THR A 9 -0.02 -22.03 -26.32
CA THR A 9 0.19 -22.34 -24.90
C THR A 9 1.27 -21.40 -24.35
N TYR A 10 0.85 -20.38 -23.60
CA TYR A 10 1.74 -19.67 -22.68
C TYR A 10 1.60 -20.29 -21.30
N THR A 11 2.54 -21.14 -20.89
CA THR A 11 2.82 -21.36 -19.46
C THR A 11 4.27 -21.78 -19.25
N LEU A 12 4.92 -21.06 -18.34
CA LEU A 12 6.16 -21.45 -17.68
C LEU A 12 6.08 -22.87 -17.11
N ILE A 13 7.25 -23.50 -16.94
CA ILE A 13 7.76 -24.28 -15.78
C ILE A 13 8.73 -25.32 -16.36
N MET A 14 9.95 -25.59 -15.89
CA MET A 14 10.86 -25.11 -14.85
C MET A 14 12.15 -25.92 -15.10
N LEU A 15 13.32 -25.33 -14.81
CA LEU A 15 14.55 -25.98 -14.27
C LEU A 15 15.16 -27.18 -15.05
N SER A 16 16.47 -27.35 -15.21
CA SER A 16 17.61 -26.88 -14.40
C SER A 16 18.91 -27.51 -14.94
N LEU A 17 20.04 -27.11 -14.30
CA LEU A 17 21.33 -27.81 -14.22
C LEU A 17 22.29 -27.56 -15.41
N ILE A 18 23.55 -27.17 -15.26
CA ILE A 18 24.46 -27.15 -14.10
C ILE A 18 25.59 -26.13 -14.35
N ILE A 19 26.06 -25.62 -13.22
CA ILE A 19 27.32 -24.93 -12.89
C ILE A 19 28.53 -25.36 -13.76
N LEU A 20 29.42 -24.42 -14.07
CA LEU A 20 30.90 -24.48 -13.91
C LEU A 20 31.51 -23.34 -14.74
N TYR A 21 32.02 -22.31 -14.04
CA TYR A 21 33.45 -22.09 -13.87
C TYR A 21 34.14 -21.52 -15.11
N SER A 22 34.76 -20.36 -14.88
CA SER A 22 35.89 -19.79 -15.63
C SER A 22 35.61 -19.23 -17.03
N GLY A 23 36.39 -18.23 -17.41
CA GLY A 23 36.65 -17.99 -18.84
C GLY A 23 35.93 -16.80 -19.44
N ASN A 24 36.53 -15.64 -19.22
CA ASN A 24 36.59 -14.49 -20.10
C ASN A 24 36.26 -14.68 -21.61
N THR A 25 35.64 -13.62 -22.14
CA THR A 25 35.95 -12.90 -23.40
C THR A 25 35.38 -13.34 -24.76
N TYR A 26 34.60 -12.39 -25.31
CA TYR A 26 34.71 -11.78 -26.65
C TYR A 26 33.87 -12.31 -27.82
N ALA A 27 33.24 -11.29 -28.44
CA ALA A 27 32.83 -11.14 -29.83
C ALA A 27 31.50 -11.74 -30.31
N ALA A 28 30.49 -10.88 -30.45
CA ALA A 28 29.79 -10.71 -31.73
C ALA A 28 29.25 -9.27 -31.85
N LYS A 29 29.89 -8.51 -32.76
CA LYS A 29 29.55 -7.14 -33.17
C LYS A 29 28.65 -7.19 -34.41
N LYS A 30 27.79 -6.17 -34.55
CA LYS A 30 27.06 -5.65 -35.73
C LYS A 30 25.71 -6.30 -36.12
N VAL A 31 24.62 -5.66 -35.65
CA VAL A 31 23.46 -5.28 -36.48
C VAL A 31 23.10 -3.83 -36.11
N LYS A 32 22.95 -2.95 -37.13
CA LYS A 32 22.62 -1.52 -37.01
C LYS A 32 21.10 -1.32 -37.04
N ASN A 33 20.64 -0.29 -36.31
CA ASN A 33 19.26 0.23 -36.17
C ASN A 33 18.29 -0.51 -35.23
N ILE A 34 18.67 -0.58 -33.96
CA ILE A 34 17.75 -0.76 -32.83
C ILE A 34 17.93 0.46 -31.92
N GLN A 35 16.86 1.22 -31.67
CA GLN A 35 16.84 2.14 -30.53
C GLN A 35 16.86 1.29 -29.24
N SER A 36 18.09 1.11 -28.77
CA SER A 36 18.58 0.74 -27.43
C SER A 36 17.59 0.10 -26.47
N TYR A 37 17.86 -1.13 -25.99
CA TYR A 37 18.10 -1.44 -24.57
C TYR A 37 18.74 -2.84 -24.43
N VAL A 38 19.93 -2.91 -23.82
CA VAL A 38 20.49 -4.15 -23.24
C VAL A 38 21.13 -3.80 -21.90
N TRP A 39 20.68 -4.49 -20.83
CA TRP A 39 21.17 -4.55 -19.44
C TRP A 39 21.19 -3.26 -18.58
N VAL A 40 20.43 -3.20 -17.45
CA VAL A 40 20.85 -2.36 -16.29
C VAL A 40 20.29 -2.79 -14.92
N LYS A 41 21.14 -3.30 -14.01
CA LYS A 41 20.91 -3.44 -12.55
C LYS A 41 21.49 -2.27 -11.72
N ASP A 42 21.99 -1.21 -12.37
CA ASP A 42 22.74 -0.09 -11.79
C ASP A 42 22.16 1.30 -12.17
N LYS A 43 20.85 1.37 -12.45
CA LYS A 43 20.11 2.62 -12.66
C LYS A 43 18.88 2.60 -11.77
N ILE A 44 18.67 3.66 -11.01
CA ILE A 44 17.45 3.86 -10.23
C ILE A 44 16.88 5.23 -10.56
N VAL A 45 15.56 5.28 -10.73
CA VAL A 45 14.82 6.52 -10.79
C VAL A 45 14.11 6.69 -9.45
N ILE A 46 14.30 7.83 -8.80
CA ILE A 46 13.52 8.21 -7.61
C ILE A 46 12.98 9.63 -7.80
N GLY A 47 11.90 9.98 -7.12
CA GLY A 47 11.38 11.34 -7.13
C GLY A 47 12.15 12.25 -6.20
N LYS A 48 12.02 13.55 -6.45
CA LYS A 48 12.53 14.59 -5.55
C LYS A 48 11.84 14.46 -4.18
N GLY A 49 12.62 14.35 -3.10
CA GLY A 49 12.14 14.16 -1.72
C GLY A 49 12.32 12.74 -1.20
N ASN A 50 12.32 11.76 -2.11
CA ASN A 50 12.10 10.36 -1.78
C ASN A 50 13.39 9.60 -1.57
N ARG A 51 13.26 8.36 -1.06
CA ARG A 51 14.39 7.50 -0.75
C ARG A 51 14.34 6.17 -1.51
N ALA A 52 15.51 5.62 -1.82
CA ALA A 52 15.64 4.24 -2.31
C ALA A 52 16.82 3.52 -1.67
N SER A 53 16.64 2.25 -1.34
CA SER A 53 17.72 1.42 -0.81
C SER A 53 18.51 0.78 -1.94
N LEU A 54 19.82 1.03 -1.94
CA LEU A 54 20.76 0.32 -2.79
C LEU A 54 21.37 -0.92 -2.11
N LYS A 55 20.90 -1.29 -0.91
CA LYS A 55 21.47 -2.39 -0.11
C LYS A 55 21.47 -3.71 -0.87
N GLN A 56 20.36 -4.06 -1.53
CA GLN A 56 20.22 -5.27 -2.35
C GLN A 56 21.19 -5.33 -3.55
N TYR A 57 21.67 -4.17 -4.00
CA TYR A 57 22.66 -4.05 -5.07
C TYR A 57 24.10 -4.01 -4.54
N GLY A 58 24.32 -4.32 -3.26
CA GLY A 58 25.63 -4.36 -2.62
C GLY A 58 26.20 -2.99 -2.21
N PHE A 59 25.41 -1.92 -2.24
CA PHE A 59 25.82 -0.59 -1.79
C PHE A 59 25.52 -0.42 -0.30
N TYR A 60 26.33 -1.01 0.56
CA TYR A 60 26.33 -0.75 2.01
C TYR A 60 27.74 -0.88 2.54
N THR A 61 28.02 -0.22 3.66
CA THR A 61 29.37 -0.19 4.27
C THR A 61 29.37 -0.63 5.72
N VAL A 62 28.22 -0.98 6.30
CA VAL A 62 28.10 -1.36 7.72
C VAL A 62 28.98 -2.55 8.13
N TYR A 63 29.37 -3.43 7.20
CA TYR A 63 30.27 -4.56 7.46
C TYR A 63 31.72 -4.31 7.03
N SER A 64 32.10 -3.08 6.66
CA SER A 64 33.47 -2.73 6.25
C SER A 64 33.82 -1.28 6.54
N LYS A 65 34.78 -1.06 7.45
CA LYS A 65 35.33 0.27 7.76
C LYS A 65 36.09 0.91 6.59
N LYS A 66 36.51 0.10 5.60
CA LYS A 66 37.29 0.56 4.43
C LYS A 66 36.41 1.02 3.27
N ASN A 67 35.16 0.55 3.20
CA ASN A 67 34.24 0.88 2.13
C ASN A 67 33.53 2.20 2.44
N LYS A 68 33.41 3.06 1.44
CA LYS A 68 32.71 4.34 1.50
C LYS A 68 31.68 4.42 0.38
N LEU A 69 30.63 5.20 0.62
CA LEU A 69 29.60 5.53 -0.35
C LEU A 69 29.56 7.05 -0.51
N GLU A 70 29.49 7.51 -1.75
CA GLU A 70 29.37 8.93 -2.05
C GLU A 70 28.44 9.17 -3.23
N SER A 71 27.82 10.35 -3.25
CA SER A 71 27.07 10.85 -4.39
C SER A 71 27.94 11.81 -5.17
N SER A 72 27.91 11.72 -6.51
CA SER A 72 28.58 12.70 -7.37
C SER A 72 28.05 14.13 -7.21
N ASN A 73 26.83 14.30 -6.66
CA ASN A 73 26.31 15.61 -6.28
C ASN A 73 25.35 15.51 -5.08
N PRO A 74 25.84 15.75 -3.84
CA PRO A 74 25.02 15.71 -2.62
C PRO A 74 23.90 16.75 -2.55
N LYS A 75 23.91 17.79 -3.41
CA LYS A 75 22.80 18.75 -3.53
C LYS A 75 21.63 18.16 -4.33
N ILE A 76 21.89 17.19 -5.21
CA ILE A 76 20.87 16.46 -6.00
C ILE A 76 20.39 15.23 -5.25
N ALA A 77 21.29 14.40 -4.71
CA ALA A 77 20.92 13.28 -3.85
C ALA A 77 22.04 12.88 -2.88
N THR A 78 21.70 12.42 -1.68
CA THR A 78 22.65 11.92 -0.66
C THR A 78 22.53 10.42 -0.48
N VAL A 79 23.58 9.75 -0.02
CA VAL A 79 23.57 8.32 0.34
C VAL A 79 24.17 8.11 1.72
N ASN A 80 23.57 7.26 2.56
CA ASN A 80 24.11 6.93 3.88
C ASN A 80 24.88 5.59 3.90
N LYS A 81 25.50 5.24 5.04
CA LYS A 81 26.29 4.00 5.23
C LYS A 81 25.51 2.69 4.98
N TYR A 82 24.18 2.74 5.02
CA TYR A 82 23.30 1.60 4.77
C TYR A 82 22.91 1.46 3.29
N GLY A 83 23.32 2.38 2.42
CA GLY A 83 22.91 2.39 1.02
C GLY A 83 21.61 3.13 0.73
N LEU A 84 21.06 3.84 1.72
CA LEU A 84 19.82 4.58 1.52
C LEU A 84 20.13 5.91 0.82
N VAL A 85 19.64 6.05 -0.41
CA VAL A 85 19.76 7.27 -1.22
C VAL A 85 18.54 8.14 -0.97
N LYS A 86 18.71 9.45 -0.77
CA LYS A 86 17.64 10.45 -0.64
C LYS A 86 17.76 11.50 -1.74
N GLY A 87 16.75 11.66 -2.58
CA GLY A 87 16.66 12.69 -3.62
C GLY A 87 16.31 14.06 -3.03
N LYS A 88 17.06 15.10 -3.39
CA LYS A 88 16.89 16.48 -2.89
C LYS A 88 16.48 17.46 -3.99
N LYS A 89 17.06 17.32 -5.19
CA LYS A 89 16.75 18.15 -6.37
C LYS A 89 16.69 17.25 -7.60
N THR A 90 15.94 17.68 -8.61
CA THR A 90 15.90 17.00 -9.89
C THR A 90 17.26 17.01 -10.56
N GLY A 91 17.60 15.93 -11.27
CA GLY A 91 18.90 15.76 -11.89
C GLY A 91 19.40 14.34 -11.74
N THR A 92 20.57 14.03 -12.27
CA THR A 92 21.13 12.69 -12.19
C THR A 92 22.45 12.72 -11.43
N VAL A 93 22.63 11.77 -10.51
CA VAL A 93 23.90 11.53 -9.82
C VAL A 93 24.40 10.13 -10.08
N VAL A 94 25.68 9.91 -9.81
CA VAL A 94 26.26 8.58 -9.69
C VAL A 94 26.58 8.34 -8.23
N ILE A 95 25.96 7.32 -7.64
CA ILE A 95 26.36 6.79 -6.34
C ILE A 95 27.53 5.86 -6.55
N THR A 96 28.65 6.15 -5.89
CA THR A 96 29.89 5.40 -6.01
C THR A 96 30.21 4.71 -4.70
N LYS A 97 30.40 3.38 -4.75
CA LYS A 97 31.04 2.61 -3.69
C LYS A 97 32.52 2.52 -3.99
N TYR A 98 33.38 2.90 -3.06
CA TYR A 98 34.83 2.88 -3.23
C TYR A 98 35.54 2.49 -1.93
N LYS A 99 36.82 2.11 -2.05
CA LYS A 99 37.78 2.01 -0.95
C LYS A 99 38.97 2.93 -1.23
N THR A 100 39.73 3.27 -0.20
CA THR A 100 40.95 4.06 -0.35
C THR A 100 42.17 3.15 -0.27
N ASP A 101 43.14 3.30 -1.17
CA ASP A 101 44.42 2.59 -1.08
C ASP A 101 45.36 3.22 -0.03
N LYS A 102 46.56 2.67 0.13
CA LYS A 102 47.55 3.17 1.10
C LYS A 102 48.02 4.59 0.77
N GLN A 103 47.91 5.01 -0.49
CA GLN A 103 48.31 6.31 -1.00
C GLN A 103 47.16 7.33 -1.04
N GLY A 104 45.99 7.00 -0.47
CA GLY A 104 44.85 7.91 -0.43
C GLY A 104 43.99 7.92 -1.70
N ARG A 105 44.29 7.09 -2.71
CA ARG A 105 43.57 7.07 -3.98
C ARG A 105 42.28 6.24 -3.88
N LYS A 106 41.22 6.71 -4.55
CA LYS A 106 39.92 6.04 -4.57
C LYS A 106 39.94 4.87 -5.56
N ILE A 107 39.85 3.65 -5.03
CA ILE A 107 39.57 2.44 -5.81
C ILE A 107 38.07 2.25 -5.89
N ILE A 108 37.51 2.46 -7.08
CA ILE A 108 36.07 2.33 -7.34
C ILE A 108 35.69 0.85 -7.32
N LEU A 109 34.69 0.51 -6.49
CA LEU A 109 34.15 -0.86 -6.36
C LEU A 109 32.87 -1.02 -7.16
N LYS A 110 31.98 -0.01 -7.13
CA LYS A 110 30.70 -0.05 -7.84
C LYS A 110 30.16 1.36 -8.11
N LYS A 111 29.40 1.51 -9.19
CA LYS A 111 28.67 2.75 -9.53
C LYS A 111 27.20 2.43 -9.80
N CYS A 112 26.30 3.30 -9.38
CA CYS A 112 24.88 3.26 -9.71
C CYS A 112 24.42 4.66 -10.12
N LYS A 113 23.79 4.79 -11.29
CA LYS A 113 23.23 6.04 -11.77
C LYS A 113 21.86 6.22 -11.12
N VAL A 114 21.68 7.30 -10.36
CA VAL A 114 20.41 7.64 -9.73
C VAL A 114 19.87 8.90 -10.36
N THR A 115 18.71 8.79 -11.01
CA THR A 115 18.02 9.92 -11.62
C THR A 115 16.87 10.38 -10.73
N ILE A 116 16.93 11.65 -10.33
CA ILE A 116 15.89 12.34 -9.57
C ILE A 116 14.98 13.06 -10.55
N LYS A 117 13.74 12.60 -10.71
CA LYS A 117 12.74 13.28 -11.58
C LYS A 117 11.79 14.14 -10.73
N LYS A 118 11.23 15.18 -11.37
CA LYS A 118 10.13 15.99 -10.78
C LYS A 118 8.82 15.20 -10.77
N LYS A 119 8.65 14.36 -11.79
CA LYS A 119 7.49 13.50 -12.07
C LYS A 119 8.02 12.26 -12.80
N ILE A 120 7.70 11.07 -12.32
CA ILE A 120 7.95 9.84 -13.07
C ILE A 120 6.76 9.66 -14.04
N PRO A 121 6.95 9.35 -15.34
CA PRO A 121 5.82 8.99 -16.22
C PRO A 121 4.98 7.87 -15.58
N ILE A 122 3.66 7.88 -15.74
CA ILE A 122 2.77 6.93 -15.05
C ILE A 122 3.20 5.47 -15.27
N ASP A 123 3.57 5.10 -16.49
CA ASP A 123 4.04 3.74 -16.81
C ASP A 123 5.38 3.38 -16.17
N ASP A 124 6.23 4.38 -15.90
CA ASP A 124 7.50 4.20 -15.19
C ASP A 124 7.30 4.07 -13.65
N LYS A 125 6.08 4.31 -13.14
CA LYS A 125 5.76 4.20 -11.70
C LYS A 125 5.26 2.83 -11.27
N PHE A 126 4.96 1.95 -12.22
CA PHE A 126 4.37 0.66 -11.93
C PHE A 126 5.17 -0.46 -12.58
N THR A 127 5.33 -1.57 -11.86
CA THR A 127 5.72 -2.85 -12.46
C THR A 127 4.53 -3.78 -12.41
N TYR A 128 4.30 -4.56 -13.44
CA TYR A 128 3.13 -5.43 -13.54
C TYR A 128 3.37 -6.60 -14.50
N THR A 129 2.45 -7.56 -14.47
CA THR A 129 2.33 -8.65 -15.44
C THR A 129 1.06 -8.44 -16.25
N VAL A 130 1.10 -8.74 -17.55
CA VAL A 130 -0.12 -8.85 -18.38
C VAL A 130 -0.53 -10.31 -18.40
N LYS A 131 -1.78 -10.58 -18.04
CA LYS A 131 -2.42 -11.90 -18.14
C LYS A 131 -3.63 -11.80 -19.05
N THR A 132 -4.06 -12.92 -19.60
CA THR A 132 -5.25 -13.03 -20.45
C THR A 132 -6.27 -13.89 -19.71
N ASP A 133 -7.51 -13.44 -19.63
CA ASP A 133 -8.58 -14.22 -19.01
C ASP A 133 -9.16 -15.28 -19.98
N GLU A 134 -10.13 -16.05 -19.50
CA GLU A 134 -10.77 -17.14 -20.27
C GLU A 134 -11.49 -16.64 -21.53
N THR A 135 -11.84 -15.35 -21.59
CA THR A 135 -12.50 -14.72 -22.73
C THR A 135 -11.51 -14.27 -23.81
N GLY A 136 -10.21 -14.32 -23.52
CA GLY A 136 -9.16 -13.80 -24.40
C GLY A 136 -8.85 -12.31 -24.18
N ALA A 137 -9.39 -11.69 -23.12
CA ALA A 137 -9.14 -10.29 -22.81
C ALA A 137 -7.92 -10.13 -21.89
N ASP A 138 -7.01 -9.24 -22.27
CA ASP A 138 -5.83 -8.92 -21.47
C ASP A 138 -6.17 -8.04 -20.27
N TYR A 139 -5.47 -8.26 -19.16
CA TYR A 139 -5.58 -7.47 -17.94
C TYR A 139 -4.25 -7.41 -17.18
N ILE A 140 -4.11 -6.36 -16.37
CA ILE A 140 -2.96 -6.14 -15.51
C ILE A 140 -3.10 -6.95 -14.21
N SER A 141 -2.08 -7.73 -13.87
CA SER A 141 -1.94 -8.44 -12.59
C SER A 141 -0.58 -8.16 -11.95
N ASP A 142 -0.43 -8.53 -10.67
CA ASP A 142 0.84 -8.39 -9.93
C ASP A 142 1.38 -6.95 -9.98
N LEU A 143 0.46 -5.97 -9.98
CA LEU A 143 0.76 -4.55 -10.05
C LEU A 143 1.52 -4.14 -8.80
N ARG A 144 2.63 -3.42 -8.96
CA ARG A 144 3.42 -2.86 -7.87
C ARG A 144 3.76 -1.42 -8.15
N TYR A 145 3.56 -0.56 -7.17
CA TYR A 145 3.96 0.83 -7.23
C TYR A 145 5.46 0.95 -6.89
N ILE A 146 6.25 1.37 -7.88
CA ILE A 146 7.69 1.68 -7.77
C ILE A 146 7.96 3.19 -7.86
N GLY A 147 6.88 3.99 -7.90
CA GLY A 147 6.95 5.43 -7.82
C GLY A 147 7.43 5.87 -6.43
N CYS A 148 7.19 7.13 -6.16
CA CYS A 148 7.81 7.80 -5.02
C CYS A 148 7.00 9.03 -4.58
N GLU A 149 5.99 9.40 -5.35
CA GLU A 149 5.10 10.49 -5.06
C GLU A 149 4.36 10.26 -3.74
N THR A 150 4.13 11.35 -3.01
CA THR A 150 3.28 11.38 -1.82
C THR A 150 1.81 11.23 -2.18
N ASP A 151 1.46 11.71 -3.38
CA ASP A 151 0.12 11.67 -3.94
C ASP A 151 0.16 10.68 -5.11
N VAL A 152 -0.49 9.53 -4.90
CA VAL A 152 -0.46 8.39 -5.81
C VAL A 152 -1.84 8.23 -6.44
N THR A 153 -1.86 8.07 -7.76
CA THR A 153 -3.06 7.64 -8.50
C THR A 153 -2.77 6.29 -9.12
N ILE A 154 -3.58 5.28 -8.80
CA ILE A 154 -3.58 4.00 -9.47
C ILE A 154 -4.51 4.10 -10.68
N PRO A 155 -3.97 4.02 -11.91
CA PRO A 155 -4.78 4.20 -13.09
C PRO A 155 -5.66 2.96 -13.36
N ALA A 156 -6.84 3.18 -13.94
CA ALA A 156 -7.71 2.07 -14.34
C ALA A 156 -7.17 1.31 -15.56
N TYR A 157 -6.28 1.95 -16.33
CA TYR A 157 -5.63 1.37 -17.50
C TYR A 157 -4.15 1.68 -17.51
N ILE A 158 -3.33 0.70 -17.91
CA ILE A 158 -1.90 0.91 -18.20
C ILE A 158 -1.65 0.45 -19.63
N ASN A 159 -1.19 1.36 -20.50
CA ASN A 159 -1.02 1.09 -21.94
C ASN A 159 -2.27 0.53 -22.63
N GLY A 160 -3.46 0.98 -22.22
CA GLY A 160 -4.75 0.51 -22.75
C GLY A 160 -5.21 -0.84 -22.20
N ILE A 161 -4.44 -1.48 -21.31
CA ILE A 161 -4.81 -2.74 -20.66
C ILE A 161 -5.44 -2.44 -19.29
N PRO A 162 -6.63 -3.00 -18.97
CA PRO A 162 -7.34 -2.71 -17.73
C PRO A 162 -6.65 -3.27 -16.49
N VAL A 163 -6.66 -2.50 -15.41
CA VAL A 163 -6.30 -2.92 -14.07
C VAL A 163 -7.56 -3.42 -13.37
N LYS A 164 -7.80 -4.73 -13.38
CA LYS A 164 -9.04 -5.30 -12.81
C LYS A 164 -9.00 -5.38 -11.28
N LYS A 165 -7.84 -5.74 -10.72
CA LYS A 165 -7.70 -6.08 -9.31
C LYS A 165 -6.45 -5.47 -8.70
N LEU A 166 -6.61 -4.91 -7.50
CA LEU A 166 -5.54 -4.50 -6.62
C LEU A 166 -5.45 -5.50 -5.47
N ASP A 167 -4.24 -5.91 -5.11
CA ASP A 167 -3.96 -6.75 -3.95
C ASP A 167 -2.84 -6.13 -3.11
N ASP A 168 -2.46 -6.82 -2.03
CA ASP A 168 -1.42 -6.40 -1.09
C ASP A 168 -0.10 -6.07 -1.78
N SER A 169 0.17 -6.69 -2.95
CA SER A 169 1.41 -6.51 -3.70
C SER A 169 1.63 -5.12 -4.25
N VAL A 170 0.58 -4.32 -4.37
CA VAL A 170 0.65 -2.95 -4.91
C VAL A 170 1.62 -2.09 -4.10
N PHE A 171 1.58 -2.18 -2.78
CA PHE A 171 2.42 -1.38 -1.88
C PHE A 171 3.38 -2.20 -1.01
N LEU A 172 3.58 -3.49 -1.33
CA LEU A 172 4.44 -4.39 -0.53
C LEU A 172 5.84 -3.80 -0.25
N THR A 173 6.12 -3.57 1.03
CA THR A 173 7.42 -3.14 1.57
C THR A 173 8.15 -4.27 2.29
N SER A 174 8.14 -5.48 1.73
CA SER A 174 8.67 -6.61 2.50
C SER A 174 10.20 -6.56 2.65
N LYS A 175 10.66 -6.22 3.87
CA LYS A 175 12.00 -6.52 4.42
C LYS A 175 12.29 -8.04 4.50
N LYS A 176 11.28 -8.90 4.32
CA LYS A 176 11.36 -10.37 4.44
C LYS A 176 11.17 -11.14 3.13
N SER A 177 10.82 -10.50 2.02
CA SER A 177 10.65 -11.21 0.75
C SER A 177 12.01 -11.56 0.16
N LYS A 178 12.19 -12.81 -0.27
CA LYS A 178 13.36 -13.27 -1.05
C LYS A 178 13.28 -12.81 -2.51
N ASP A 179 12.29 -12.00 -2.87
CA ASP A 179 12.08 -11.54 -4.23
C ASP A 179 13.11 -10.48 -4.64
N LYS A 180 13.42 -10.45 -5.94
CA LYS A 180 14.40 -9.55 -6.56
C LYS A 180 14.13 -8.04 -6.36
N PHE A 181 13.03 -7.68 -5.70
CA PHE A 181 12.57 -6.32 -5.44
C PHE A 181 12.65 -5.91 -3.95
N SER A 182 13.22 -6.76 -3.08
CA SER A 182 13.43 -6.51 -1.64
C SER A 182 14.30 -5.27 -1.36
N GLY A 183 13.72 -4.07 -1.35
CA GLY A 183 14.48 -2.84 -1.08
C GLY A 183 13.88 -1.54 -1.60
N ILE A 184 12.76 -1.58 -2.31
CA ILE A 184 12.03 -0.36 -2.67
C ILE A 184 11.07 -0.03 -1.53
N SER A 185 11.51 0.84 -0.63
CA SER A 185 10.70 1.36 0.49
C SER A 185 9.89 2.53 -0.04
N VAL A 186 8.69 2.26 -0.55
CA VAL A 186 7.82 3.29 -1.14
C VAL A 186 6.70 3.73 -0.20
N SER A 187 6.24 2.85 0.71
CA SER A 187 4.93 3.02 1.35
C SER A 187 4.88 4.06 2.46
N GLU A 188 5.99 4.37 3.13
CA GLU A 188 5.97 5.28 4.28
C GLU A 188 5.73 6.75 3.89
N ASP A 189 6.04 7.18 2.66
CA ASP A 189 5.91 8.60 2.28
C ASP A 189 4.54 8.93 1.62
N ILE A 190 3.66 7.94 1.40
CA ILE A 190 2.37 8.16 0.72
C ILE A 190 1.39 8.81 1.69
N GLU A 191 0.88 9.98 1.31
CA GLU A 191 -0.13 10.74 2.06
C GLU A 191 -1.51 10.72 1.38
N LYS A 192 -1.56 10.56 0.04
CA LYS A 192 -2.83 10.46 -0.69
C LYS A 192 -2.81 9.32 -1.69
N LEU A 193 -3.91 8.58 -1.74
CA LEU A 193 -4.09 7.48 -2.67
C LEU A 193 -5.44 7.62 -3.38
N TYR A 194 -5.39 7.78 -4.69
CA TYR A 194 -6.57 7.82 -5.56
C TYR A 194 -6.58 6.55 -6.41
N ILE A 195 -7.71 5.87 -6.46
CA ILE A 195 -7.92 4.69 -7.29
C ILE A 195 -8.95 5.09 -8.34
N GLU A 196 -8.59 5.00 -9.62
CA GLU A 196 -9.47 5.41 -10.70
C GLU A 196 -10.65 4.45 -10.91
N ASP A 197 -11.77 5.01 -11.34
CA ASP A 197 -12.96 4.27 -11.73
C ASP A 197 -12.64 3.34 -12.91
N GLY A 198 -13.07 2.08 -12.80
CA GLY A 198 -12.72 0.98 -13.70
C GLY A 198 -12.05 -0.18 -12.95
N ILE A 199 -11.49 0.07 -11.77
CA ILE A 199 -10.99 -0.96 -10.87
C ILE A 199 -12.18 -1.50 -10.05
N THR A 200 -12.46 -2.80 -10.16
CA THR A 200 -13.65 -3.42 -9.55
C THR A 200 -13.35 -4.20 -8.28
N CYS A 201 -12.10 -4.61 -8.06
CA CYS A 201 -11.71 -5.37 -6.88
C CYS A 201 -10.47 -4.74 -6.21
N VAL A 202 -10.60 -4.47 -4.91
CA VAL A 202 -9.55 -3.86 -4.11
C VAL A 202 -9.32 -4.68 -2.85
N GLN A 203 -8.26 -5.48 -2.85
CA GLN A 203 -7.80 -6.28 -1.73
C GLN A 203 -6.60 -5.62 -1.05
N CYS A 204 -6.69 -5.49 0.27
CA CYS A 204 -5.69 -5.05 1.24
C CYS A 204 -4.62 -4.09 0.67
N ILE A 205 -5.02 -2.83 0.49
CA ILE A 205 -4.16 -1.80 -0.08
C ILE A 205 -3.19 -1.17 0.92
N VAL A 206 -3.43 -1.30 2.23
CA VAL A 206 -3.03 -0.22 3.14
C VAL A 206 -2.16 -0.62 4.33
N TRP A 207 -1.84 -1.90 4.53
CA TRP A 207 -0.79 -2.31 5.47
C TRP A 207 0.57 -2.21 4.73
N PRO A 208 1.42 -1.16 4.89
CA PRO A 208 1.60 -0.22 6.01
C PRO A 208 1.69 1.27 5.56
N LEU A 209 0.60 1.87 5.06
CA LEU A 209 0.57 3.32 4.74
C LEU A 209 0.30 4.15 6.00
N GLU A 210 1.23 4.11 6.95
CA GLU A 210 1.11 4.80 8.25
C GLU A 210 0.95 6.33 8.14
N ASN A 211 1.30 6.91 6.99
CA ASN A 211 1.21 8.34 6.72
C ASN A 211 0.03 8.73 5.82
N ILE A 212 -0.83 7.79 5.43
CA ILE A 212 -1.97 8.09 4.56
C ILE A 212 -2.98 9.01 5.26
N LYS A 213 -3.36 10.08 4.57
CA LYS A 213 -4.30 11.12 5.03
C LYS A 213 -5.58 11.13 4.19
N GLU A 214 -5.50 10.73 2.93
CA GLU A 214 -6.61 10.76 2.00
C GLU A 214 -6.61 9.51 1.11
N ILE A 215 -7.75 8.82 1.06
CA ILE A 215 -7.98 7.73 0.12
C ILE A 215 -9.26 8.03 -0.66
N ARG A 216 -9.21 7.85 -1.97
CA ARG A 216 -10.41 7.79 -2.83
C ARG A 216 -10.51 6.41 -3.44
N LEU A 217 -11.52 5.66 -3.01
CA LEU A 217 -11.93 4.39 -3.59
C LEU A 217 -12.64 4.62 -4.94
N PRO A 218 -12.58 3.64 -5.85
CA PRO A 218 -13.27 3.74 -7.12
C PRO A 218 -14.78 3.50 -6.94
N GLU A 219 -15.62 4.26 -7.62
CA GLU A 219 -17.07 4.09 -7.62
C GLU A 219 -17.50 2.77 -8.28
N THR A 220 -16.60 2.13 -9.04
CA THR A 220 -16.81 0.83 -9.70
C THR A 220 -16.54 -0.38 -8.81
N LEU A 221 -16.26 -0.21 -7.52
CA LEU A 221 -15.91 -1.30 -6.61
C LEU A 221 -17.05 -2.34 -6.48
N GLU A 222 -16.84 -3.59 -6.86
CA GLU A 222 -17.89 -4.63 -6.84
C GLU A 222 -17.95 -5.42 -5.51
N THR A 223 -16.89 -5.37 -4.71
CA THR A 223 -16.80 -6.11 -3.44
C THR A 223 -15.92 -5.37 -2.42
N LEU A 224 -16.22 -5.56 -1.14
CA LEU A 224 -15.38 -5.14 0.00
C LEU A 224 -14.44 -6.25 0.48
N ASP A 225 -14.47 -7.43 -0.16
CA ASP A 225 -13.67 -8.59 0.25
C ASP A 225 -12.19 -8.24 0.28
N GLY A 226 -11.58 -8.39 1.46
CA GLY A 226 -10.17 -8.09 1.68
C GLY A 226 -9.83 -6.60 1.78
N LEU A 227 -10.78 -5.68 1.60
CA LEU A 227 -10.55 -4.25 1.78
C LEU A 227 -10.35 -3.94 3.26
N LYS A 228 -9.14 -3.52 3.63
CA LYS A 228 -8.78 -3.14 5.00
C LYS A 228 -7.92 -1.89 5.01
N PHE A 229 -8.27 -0.97 5.90
CA PHE A 229 -7.55 0.25 6.23
C PHE A 229 -6.79 0.13 7.57
N GLY A 230 -6.54 -1.11 8.01
CA GLY A 230 -5.85 -1.40 9.26
C GLY A 230 -4.60 -0.54 9.44
N GLY A 231 -4.41 0.10 10.59
CA GLY A 231 -3.20 0.90 10.88
C GLY A 231 -3.11 2.26 10.16
N CYS A 232 -4.12 2.67 9.39
CA CYS A 232 -4.16 3.98 8.73
C CYS A 232 -4.59 5.10 9.68
N GLY A 233 -3.90 5.23 10.80
CA GLY A 233 -4.29 6.12 11.91
C GLY A 233 -4.24 7.62 11.61
N LYS A 234 -3.75 8.03 10.42
CA LYS A 234 -3.75 9.43 9.97
C LYS A 234 -4.80 9.72 8.89
N LEU A 235 -5.62 8.72 8.52
CA LEU A 235 -6.59 8.84 7.44
C LEU A 235 -7.72 9.79 7.86
N LYS A 236 -7.76 10.97 7.23
CA LYS A 236 -8.76 12.02 7.52
C LYS A 236 -9.89 12.07 6.51
N LYS A 237 -9.64 11.57 5.30
CA LYS A 237 -10.56 11.68 4.17
C LYS A 237 -10.68 10.34 3.45
N LEU A 238 -11.93 9.90 3.34
CA LEU A 238 -12.34 8.72 2.60
C LEU A 238 -13.73 8.98 2.03
N ASN A 239 -14.00 8.55 0.80
CA ASN A 239 -15.35 8.53 0.23
C ASN A 239 -16.14 7.34 0.78
N PHE A 240 -16.60 7.46 2.04
CA PHE A 240 -17.33 6.41 2.75
C PHE A 240 -18.58 5.90 2.02
N GLU A 241 -19.23 6.72 1.19
CA GLU A 241 -20.42 6.31 0.41
C GLU A 241 -20.17 5.08 -0.47
N VAL A 242 -18.95 4.91 -1.00
CA VAL A 242 -18.56 3.70 -1.76
C VAL A 242 -18.65 2.44 -0.89
N ILE A 243 -18.37 2.55 0.41
CA ILE A 243 -18.44 1.45 1.37
C ILE A 243 -19.88 1.27 1.84
N TYR A 244 -20.57 2.36 2.18
CA TYR A 244 -21.91 2.30 2.76
C TYR A 244 -22.96 1.68 1.84
N ARG A 245 -22.79 1.77 0.51
CA ARG A 245 -23.72 1.11 -0.44
C ARG A 245 -23.80 -0.41 -0.29
N PHE A 246 -22.79 -1.05 0.31
CA PHE A 246 -22.79 -2.48 0.58
C PHE A 246 -23.64 -2.88 1.79
N GLY A 247 -24.15 -1.90 2.56
CA GLY A 247 -25.03 -2.14 3.70
C GLY A 247 -24.33 -2.76 4.91
N ILE A 248 -23.00 -2.90 4.88
CA ILE A 248 -22.18 -3.47 5.94
C ILE A 248 -20.83 -2.76 6.02
N ILE A 249 -20.30 -2.64 7.24
CA ILE A 249 -18.89 -2.34 7.48
C ILE A 249 -18.21 -3.64 7.94
N PRO A 250 -17.39 -4.29 7.09
CA PRO A 250 -16.77 -5.57 7.40
C PRO A 250 -15.87 -5.60 8.63
N ASP A 251 -15.63 -6.82 9.13
CA ASP A 251 -14.74 -7.11 10.26
C ASP A 251 -13.35 -6.46 10.09
N GLY A 252 -12.94 -5.68 11.09
CA GLY A 252 -11.62 -5.05 11.15
C GLY A 252 -11.31 -4.02 10.06
N MET A 253 -12.30 -3.58 9.28
CA MET A 253 -12.06 -2.71 8.11
C MET A 253 -11.26 -1.44 8.45
N PHE A 254 -11.53 -0.81 9.58
CA PHE A 254 -10.88 0.42 10.07
C PHE A 254 -10.15 0.23 11.41
N SER A 255 -9.69 -0.99 11.72
CA SER A 255 -8.94 -1.23 12.96
C SER A 255 -7.65 -0.39 13.01
N SER A 256 -7.42 0.32 14.11
CA SER A 256 -6.30 1.26 14.32
C SER A 256 -6.18 2.30 13.19
N ALA A 257 -7.31 2.69 12.60
CA ALA A 257 -7.39 3.62 11.48
C ALA A 257 -8.17 4.89 11.85
N LEU A 258 -8.19 5.84 10.91
CA LEU A 258 -8.97 7.07 10.95
C LEU A 258 -8.52 8.09 12.02
N ASP A 259 -8.45 9.36 11.63
CA ASP A 259 -8.29 10.53 12.51
C ASP A 259 -9.21 11.64 12.00
N LEU A 260 -10.52 11.44 12.19
CA LEU A 260 -11.54 12.32 11.62
C LEU A 260 -11.74 13.57 12.48
N ASP A 261 -11.60 14.74 11.84
CA ASP A 261 -11.91 16.03 12.48
C ASP A 261 -13.43 16.26 12.63
N LYS A 262 -14.23 15.51 11.87
CA LYS A 262 -15.70 15.57 11.85
C LYS A 262 -16.30 14.29 12.43
N PRO A 263 -17.57 14.32 12.87
CA PRO A 263 -18.26 13.10 13.33
C PRO A 263 -18.27 12.04 12.22
N LEU A 264 -18.06 10.78 12.61
CA LEU A 264 -18.31 9.64 11.75
C LEU A 264 -19.83 9.43 11.67
N VAL A 265 -20.42 9.64 10.50
CA VAL A 265 -21.84 9.38 10.25
C VAL A 265 -21.97 8.02 9.57
N ILE A 266 -22.72 7.11 10.19
CA ILE A 266 -23.03 5.79 9.64
C ILE A 266 -24.52 5.79 9.26
N PRO A 267 -24.83 5.76 7.96
CA PRO A 267 -26.20 5.87 7.48
C PRO A 267 -27.03 4.63 7.74
N GLY A 268 -28.35 4.79 7.76
CA GLY A 268 -29.31 3.76 8.15
C GLY A 268 -29.36 2.52 7.25
N ASN A 269 -28.80 2.61 6.05
CA ASN A 269 -28.67 1.47 5.15
C ASN A 269 -27.53 0.52 5.57
N VAL A 270 -26.58 0.97 6.40
CA VAL A 270 -25.54 0.13 6.99
C VAL A 270 -26.13 -0.66 8.16
N LYS A 271 -26.57 -1.89 7.88
CA LYS A 271 -27.25 -2.74 8.86
C LYS A 271 -26.32 -3.27 9.95
N THR A 272 -25.06 -3.52 9.60
CA THR A 272 -24.10 -4.18 10.47
C THR A 272 -22.77 -3.47 10.46
N ILE A 273 -22.25 -3.20 11.66
CA ILE A 273 -20.86 -2.81 11.92
C ILE A 273 -20.16 -4.04 12.47
N GLY A 274 -19.27 -4.61 11.66
CA GLY A 274 -18.60 -5.89 11.92
C GLY A 274 -17.64 -5.87 13.11
N ARG A 275 -17.14 -7.06 13.45
CA ARG A 275 -16.29 -7.28 14.61
C ARG A 275 -15.01 -6.48 14.49
N TYR A 276 -14.67 -5.73 15.53
CA TYR A 276 -13.48 -4.87 15.56
C TYR A 276 -13.37 -3.88 14.40
N ALA A 277 -14.49 -3.55 13.71
CA ALA A 277 -14.48 -2.72 12.51
C ALA A 277 -13.78 -1.37 12.72
N PHE A 278 -13.93 -0.75 13.90
CA PHE A 278 -13.31 0.51 14.32
C PHE A 278 -12.51 0.34 15.62
N ASP A 279 -12.01 -0.85 15.90
CA ASP A 279 -11.18 -1.10 17.10
C ASP A 279 -9.92 -0.22 17.05
N GLY A 280 -9.65 0.57 18.09
CA GLY A 280 -8.52 1.51 18.13
C GLY A 280 -8.64 2.70 17.17
N ALA A 281 -9.83 2.96 16.60
CA ALA A 281 -10.00 4.06 15.66
C ALA A 281 -9.99 5.44 16.35
N GLY A 282 -9.38 6.44 15.70
CA GLY A 282 -9.27 7.83 16.18
C GLY A 282 -10.55 8.66 16.02
N VAL A 283 -11.73 8.03 16.14
CA VAL A 283 -13.03 8.69 15.93
C VAL A 283 -13.62 9.17 17.26
N LYS A 284 -13.90 10.49 17.36
CA LYS A 284 -14.36 11.10 18.63
C LYS A 284 -15.86 11.11 18.84
N LYS A 285 -16.62 11.26 17.76
CA LYS A 285 -18.09 11.32 17.77
C LYS A 285 -18.62 10.43 16.67
N VAL A 286 -19.53 9.54 17.02
CA VAL A 286 -20.22 8.65 16.08
C VAL A 286 -21.70 9.03 16.07
N ILE A 287 -22.25 9.18 14.87
CA ILE A 287 -23.67 9.39 14.62
C ILE A 287 -24.16 8.16 13.88
N LEU A 288 -25.05 7.40 14.51
CA LEU A 288 -25.75 6.28 13.91
C LEU A 288 -27.12 6.77 13.49
N GLU A 289 -27.46 6.62 12.21
CA GLU A 289 -28.80 6.93 11.72
C GLU A 289 -29.77 5.77 11.99
N GLU A 290 -31.06 6.07 11.96
CA GLU A 290 -32.10 5.04 12.07
C GLU A 290 -32.00 4.05 10.92
N GLY A 291 -31.98 2.77 11.25
CA GLY A 291 -31.80 1.66 10.33
C GLY A 291 -30.54 0.83 10.60
N VAL A 292 -29.58 1.34 11.39
CA VAL A 292 -28.44 0.54 11.88
C VAL A 292 -28.93 -0.44 12.97
N GLU A 293 -28.64 -1.73 12.80
CA GLU A 293 -29.24 -2.78 13.63
C GLU A 293 -28.24 -3.50 14.54
N ILE A 294 -26.99 -3.64 14.11
CA ILE A 294 -25.98 -4.45 14.80
C ILE A 294 -24.66 -3.70 14.90
N ILE A 295 -24.17 -3.59 16.13
CA ILE A 295 -22.78 -3.26 16.47
C ILE A 295 -22.17 -4.55 17.01
N ASP A 296 -21.28 -5.19 16.26
CA ASP A 296 -20.75 -6.50 16.64
C ASP A 296 -19.63 -6.40 17.71
N GLN A 297 -19.11 -7.55 18.12
CA GLN A 297 -18.09 -7.70 19.15
C GLN A 297 -16.90 -6.76 18.90
N GLY A 298 -16.58 -5.94 19.91
CA GLY A 298 -15.43 -5.05 19.88
C GLY A 298 -15.45 -3.99 18.78
N ALA A 299 -16.59 -3.75 18.11
CA ALA A 299 -16.65 -2.91 16.92
C ALA A 299 -16.02 -1.51 17.11
N PHE A 300 -16.12 -0.90 18.28
CA PHE A 300 -15.50 0.37 18.65
C PHE A 300 -14.56 0.25 19.87
N SER A 301 -14.09 -0.96 20.19
CA SER A 301 -13.16 -1.17 21.31
C SER A 301 -11.94 -0.24 21.20
N SER A 302 -11.45 0.29 22.32
CA SER A 302 -10.27 1.15 22.41
C SER A 302 -10.29 2.38 21.48
N SER A 303 -11.46 2.78 20.99
CA SER A 303 -11.61 3.96 20.14
C SER A 303 -11.72 5.24 20.98
N ASP A 304 -11.49 6.38 20.33
CA ASP A 304 -11.55 7.70 20.98
C ASP A 304 -12.98 8.24 21.18
N VAL A 305 -14.00 7.39 21.06
CA VAL A 305 -15.41 7.79 21.09
C VAL A 305 -15.77 8.38 22.45
N THR A 306 -16.27 9.62 22.43
CA THR A 306 -16.71 10.38 23.61
C THR A 306 -18.22 10.58 23.66
N LYS A 307 -18.89 10.47 22.50
CA LYS A 307 -20.33 10.65 22.37
C LYS A 307 -20.89 9.72 21.29
N ILE A 308 -21.91 8.97 21.67
CA ILE A 308 -22.76 8.17 20.80
C ILE A 308 -24.19 8.16 21.34
N GLU A 309 -25.14 8.12 20.43
CA GLU A 309 -26.55 7.87 20.71
C GLU A 309 -26.96 6.61 19.94
N ILE A 310 -27.58 5.67 20.63
CA ILE A 310 -27.99 4.40 20.03
C ILE A 310 -29.44 4.55 19.52
N PRO A 311 -29.69 4.36 18.21
CA PRO A 311 -30.99 4.58 17.58
C PRO A 311 -32.04 3.54 18.01
N GLU A 312 -33.31 3.80 17.69
CA GLU A 312 -34.42 2.88 17.99
C GLU A 312 -34.28 1.56 17.21
N SER A 313 -33.76 1.61 15.99
CA SER A 313 -33.52 0.44 15.15
C SER A 313 -32.49 -0.56 15.69
N MET A 314 -31.71 -0.19 16.72
CA MET A 314 -30.61 -1.01 17.22
C MET A 314 -31.15 -2.27 17.92
N LYS A 315 -30.67 -3.44 17.47
CA LYS A 315 -31.06 -4.75 18.01
C LYS A 315 -29.96 -5.35 18.89
N ILE A 316 -28.70 -5.19 18.50
CA ILE A 316 -27.57 -5.86 19.14
C ILE A 316 -26.39 -4.89 19.32
N ILE A 317 -25.89 -4.83 20.54
CA ILE A 317 -24.55 -4.32 20.86
C ILE A 317 -23.73 -5.49 21.39
N GLY A 318 -22.67 -5.85 20.68
CA GLY A 318 -21.83 -6.99 20.96
C GLY A 318 -21.00 -6.85 22.23
N GLU A 319 -20.43 -7.96 22.66
CA GLU A 319 -19.46 -8.00 23.75
C GLU A 319 -18.26 -7.07 23.43
N LEU A 320 -17.80 -6.32 24.43
CA LEU A 320 -16.71 -5.34 24.31
C LEU A 320 -16.90 -4.22 23.27
N ALA A 321 -18.11 -4.04 22.71
CA ALA A 321 -18.36 -3.13 21.59
C ALA A 321 -17.77 -1.72 21.79
N PHE A 322 -17.82 -1.17 23.01
CA PHE A 322 -17.25 0.13 23.40
C PHE A 322 -16.32 0.01 24.61
N GLN A 323 -15.66 -1.13 24.77
CA GLN A 323 -14.65 -1.30 25.82
C GLN A 323 -13.53 -0.27 25.64
N ASN A 324 -12.99 0.28 26.73
CA ASN A 324 -11.88 1.24 26.72
C ASN A 324 -12.16 2.51 25.87
N CYS A 325 -13.42 2.86 25.66
CA CYS A 325 -13.80 4.13 25.02
C CYS A 325 -13.75 5.29 26.03
N LYS A 326 -13.71 6.52 25.52
CA LYS A 326 -13.77 7.75 26.34
C LYS A 326 -15.21 8.18 26.65
N LEU A 327 -16.16 7.25 26.61
CA LEU A 327 -17.57 7.49 26.89
C LEU A 327 -17.78 7.78 28.37
N LYS A 328 -18.67 8.74 28.65
CA LYS A 328 -19.17 9.00 30.01
C LYS A 328 -20.63 8.63 30.17
N THR A 329 -21.41 8.90 29.13
CA THR A 329 -22.85 8.61 29.08
C THR A 329 -23.22 8.05 27.72
N VAL A 330 -24.14 7.11 27.68
CA VAL A 330 -24.74 6.58 26.45
C VAL A 330 -26.24 6.62 26.60
N THR A 331 -26.93 7.16 25.58
CA THR A 331 -28.40 7.12 25.50
C THR A 331 -28.78 6.01 24.53
N ILE A 332 -29.67 5.12 24.98
CA ILE A 332 -30.24 4.04 24.19
C ILE A 332 -31.72 4.34 24.01
N LYS A 333 -32.14 4.49 22.75
CA LYS A 333 -33.54 4.69 22.38
C LYS A 333 -34.28 3.38 22.08
N SER A 334 -33.54 2.30 21.81
CA SER A 334 -34.14 0.99 21.57
C SER A 334 -34.67 0.37 22.87
N GLY A 335 -35.95 -0.02 22.87
CA GLY A 335 -36.61 -0.67 24.00
C GLY A 335 -36.30 -2.16 24.14
N ASP A 336 -35.95 -2.85 23.05
CA ASP A 336 -35.69 -4.30 22.99
C ASP A 336 -34.29 -4.60 22.43
N ILE A 337 -33.27 -4.10 23.13
CA ILE A 337 -31.87 -4.25 22.72
C ILE A 337 -31.15 -5.36 23.50
N ARG A 338 -30.38 -6.19 22.79
CA ARG A 338 -29.43 -7.13 23.40
C ARG A 338 -28.08 -6.45 23.57
N VAL A 339 -27.65 -6.27 24.82
CA VAL A 339 -26.35 -5.69 25.15
C VAL A 339 -25.43 -6.78 25.68
N GLY A 340 -24.30 -6.98 24.99
CA GLY A 340 -23.30 -7.99 25.32
C GLY A 340 -22.52 -7.66 26.59
N THR A 341 -21.86 -8.70 27.13
CA THR A 341 -21.01 -8.59 28.32
C THR A 341 -19.95 -7.52 28.11
N THR A 342 -19.82 -6.59 29.07
CA THR A 342 -18.81 -5.51 29.04
C THR A 342 -18.87 -4.70 27.74
N ALA A 343 -20.04 -4.59 27.10
CA ALA A 343 -20.22 -3.74 25.92
C ALA A 343 -19.83 -2.28 26.20
N PHE A 344 -20.04 -1.81 27.43
CA PHE A 344 -19.57 -0.52 27.93
C PHE A 344 -18.73 -0.73 29.19
N ASP A 345 -17.76 0.16 29.42
CA ASP A 345 -16.96 0.15 30.64
C ASP A 345 -17.82 0.44 31.88
N LYS A 346 -17.40 -0.09 33.03
CA LYS A 346 -18.14 0.00 34.30
C LYS A 346 -18.47 1.43 34.76
N ASN A 347 -17.72 2.42 34.30
CA ASN A 347 -17.89 3.84 34.64
C ASN A 347 -18.80 4.61 33.67
N VAL A 348 -19.31 3.97 32.62
CA VAL A 348 -20.22 4.58 31.64
C VAL A 348 -21.65 4.54 32.19
N LYS A 349 -22.30 5.71 32.28
CA LYS A 349 -23.72 5.80 32.64
C LYS A 349 -24.59 5.53 31.41
N VAL A 350 -25.28 4.41 31.40
CA VAL A 350 -26.26 4.04 30.35
C VAL A 350 -27.65 4.57 30.74
N ILE A 351 -28.31 5.27 29.81
CA ILE A 351 -29.65 5.85 29.98
C ILE A 351 -30.55 5.26 28.90
N TYR A 352 -31.60 4.55 29.31
CA TYR A 352 -32.66 4.08 28.42
C TYR A 352 -33.73 5.18 28.32
N LYS A 353 -34.15 5.50 27.10
CA LYS A 353 -35.17 6.52 26.82
C LYS A 353 -36.35 5.92 26.08
#